data_AF-A0A067C906-F1
#
_entry.id   AF-A0A067C906-F1
#
_cell.length_a   1.000
_cell.length_b   1.000
_cell.length_c   1.000
_cell.angle_alpha   90.00
_cell.angle_beta   90.00
_cell.angle_gamma   90.00
#
_symmetry.space_group_name_H-M   'P 1'
#
loop_
_entity.id
_entity.type
_entity.pdbx_description
1 polymer ?
#
loop_
_entity_poly.entity_id
_entity_poly.type
_entity_poly.pdbx_seq_one_letter_code
_entity_poly.pdbx_strand_id
1 'polypeptide(L)'
;MSTEKYAEVSTPVGHADLEDAGKKVHGKPNSFFQICLLGLVLFGCPGMFNAINGMGAAGQVDATAGSNANVALYATFASFSIIAGSIHNVLGPRLTLFLGGLPYGAIVLSYPTENEKGKFISTCWVIFNLGGVIGALVPFILNYNSVAGNVSDATYIVFLVLMVSGASMSLFMKKPDSIIRSDNTQVDYPKSASVKDEIKGLYEAIFDWRMLCLIPASFASNFFYSYQFNAVNAHMFSLRTRGFNGVLYWGMQMAGAFAFGNYVMDKESVSRATRGKVGLAIATGLTCLSWILGVIVQKDFTRDDPKQNIDFTESSRAAFPMIVYLLYGLVDAIYQNYVYWVIGAMSNDPMDLARFVGLYKAFQSAGGAIAWRIDVLEVSYMTQLIVNWGLMAISFPFMYLVVRKLSN
;
A
#
# COMPACT_ATOMS: atom_id res chain seq x y z
N MET A 1 38.35 25.83 -24.05
CA MET A 1 37.81 25.37 -25.34
C MET A 1 37.68 23.85 -25.25
N SER A 2 36.52 23.36 -24.81
CA SER A 2 36.09 21.95 -24.90
C SER A 2 34.64 21.90 -24.41
N THR A 3 33.72 22.22 -25.31
CA THR A 3 32.27 22.10 -25.11
C THR A 3 31.89 20.62 -25.10
N GLU A 4 31.30 20.15 -23.99
CA GLU A 4 30.70 18.83 -23.89
C GLU A 4 29.54 18.72 -24.89
N LYS A 5 29.61 17.70 -25.74
CA LYS A 5 28.50 17.27 -26.60
C LYS A 5 27.39 16.73 -25.71
N TYR A 6 26.38 17.56 -25.45
CA TYR A 6 25.05 17.08 -25.08
C TYR A 6 24.59 16.13 -26.19
N ALA A 7 24.35 14.87 -25.85
CA ALA A 7 23.63 13.96 -26.75
C ALA A 7 22.26 14.59 -27.00
N GLU A 8 21.94 14.80 -28.28
CA GLU A 8 20.63 15.28 -28.72
C GLU A 8 19.55 14.44 -28.04
N VAL A 9 18.59 15.15 -27.43
CA VAL A 9 17.31 14.61 -27.01
C VAL A 9 16.77 13.84 -28.21
N SER A 10 16.65 12.51 -28.09
CA SER A 10 15.88 11.74 -29.05
C SER A 10 14.46 12.27 -28.97
N THR A 11 14.11 13.06 -29.98
CA THR A 11 12.73 13.40 -30.29
C THR A 11 11.91 12.11 -30.31
N PRO A 12 10.61 12.15 -29.94
CA PRO A 12 9.75 11.01 -30.12
C PRO A 12 9.86 10.61 -31.59
N VAL A 13 10.37 9.41 -31.86
CA VAL A 13 10.46 8.87 -33.21
C VAL A 13 9.09 9.08 -33.84
N GLY A 14 9.07 9.89 -34.90
CA GLY A 14 7.84 10.39 -35.49
C GLY A 14 6.93 9.23 -35.84
N HIS A 15 5.64 9.40 -35.54
CA HIS A 15 4.56 8.47 -35.90
C HIS A 15 4.58 8.02 -37.38
N ALA A 16 5.28 8.72 -38.26
CA ALA A 16 5.44 8.38 -39.68
C ALA A 16 6.22 7.06 -39.91
N ASP A 17 7.21 6.70 -39.07
CA ASP A 17 7.99 5.48 -39.27
C ASP A 17 7.27 4.20 -38.78
N LEU A 18 6.14 4.37 -38.07
CA LEU A 18 5.27 3.26 -37.64
C LEU A 18 4.08 3.04 -38.60
N GLU A 19 3.80 3.98 -39.51
CA GLU A 19 2.75 3.84 -40.52
C GLU A 19 3.14 2.84 -41.63
N ASP A 20 4.43 2.74 -41.97
CA ASP A 20 4.94 1.77 -42.96
C ASP A 20 4.98 0.31 -42.45
N ALA A 21 4.75 0.08 -41.16
CA ALA A 21 4.87 -1.25 -40.57
C ALA A 21 3.52 -1.98 -40.37
N GLY A 22 2.39 -1.50 -40.88
CA GLY A 22 1.14 -2.27 -40.94
C GLY A 22 0.61 -2.82 -39.59
N LYS A 23 0.99 -2.22 -38.45
CA LYS A 23 0.68 -2.72 -37.10
C LYS A 23 -0.64 -2.17 -36.51
N LYS A 24 -1.72 -2.11 -37.29
CA LYS A 24 -3.06 -2.07 -36.68
C LYS A 24 -3.47 -3.49 -36.32
N VAL A 25 -3.12 -3.96 -35.11
CA VAL A 25 -3.46 -5.33 -34.70
C VAL A 25 -4.82 -5.38 -34.02
N HIS A 26 -5.86 -5.58 -34.83
CA HIS A 26 -7.21 -5.88 -34.35
C HIS A 26 -7.20 -7.23 -33.59
N GLY A 27 -7.73 -7.27 -32.36
CA GLY A 27 -7.89 -8.50 -31.57
C GLY A 27 -6.89 -8.76 -30.43
N LYS A 28 -6.01 -7.80 -30.08
CA LYS A 28 -5.10 -7.94 -28.92
C LYS A 28 -5.73 -7.44 -27.60
N PRO A 29 -5.28 -7.96 -26.42
CA PRO A 29 -5.83 -7.60 -25.10
C PRO A 29 -5.67 -6.11 -24.78
N ASN A 30 -6.77 -5.48 -24.36
CA ASN A 30 -6.82 -4.08 -23.93
C ASN A 30 -6.10 -3.87 -22.58
N SER A 31 -5.24 -2.86 -22.50
CA SER A 31 -4.50 -2.48 -21.28
C SER A 31 -5.41 -2.18 -20.08
N PHE A 32 -6.56 -1.53 -20.29
CA PHE A 32 -7.53 -1.22 -19.24
C PHE A 32 -8.15 -2.48 -18.64
N PHE A 33 -8.50 -3.47 -19.48
CA PHE A 33 -9.03 -4.75 -19.01
C PHE A 33 -8.00 -5.51 -18.15
N GLN A 34 -6.72 -5.47 -18.53
CA GLN A 34 -5.64 -6.11 -17.75
C GLN A 34 -5.45 -5.44 -16.38
N ILE A 35 -5.73 -4.14 -16.28
CA ILE A 35 -5.62 -3.36 -15.04
C ILE A 35 -6.80 -3.60 -14.12
N CYS A 36 -8.02 -3.70 -14.66
CA CYS A 36 -9.17 -4.17 -13.89
C CYS A 36 -8.95 -5.59 -13.37
N LEU A 37 -8.38 -6.48 -14.19
CA LEU A 37 -8.04 -7.84 -13.79
C LEU A 37 -6.99 -7.85 -12.67
N LEU A 38 -5.94 -7.03 -12.77
CA LEU A 38 -4.95 -6.84 -11.71
C LEU A 38 -5.59 -6.31 -10.43
N GLY A 39 -6.47 -5.30 -10.54
CA GLY A 39 -7.25 -4.79 -9.40
C GLY A 39 -8.04 -5.90 -8.71
N LEU A 40 -8.67 -6.80 -9.47
CA LEU A 40 -9.43 -7.94 -8.92
C LEU A 40 -8.52 -8.98 -8.24
N VAL A 41 -7.31 -9.22 -8.76
CA VAL A 41 -6.31 -10.03 -8.06
C VAL A 41 -5.91 -9.38 -6.73
N LEU A 42 -5.69 -8.06 -6.72
CA LEU A 42 -5.36 -7.30 -5.52
C LEU A 42 -6.52 -7.25 -4.51
N PHE A 43 -7.75 -7.16 -5.00
CA PHE A 43 -8.96 -7.30 -4.19
C PHE A 43 -8.98 -8.67 -3.49
N GLY A 44 -8.76 -9.75 -4.24
CA GLY A 44 -8.88 -11.12 -3.75
C GLY A 44 -7.75 -11.53 -2.81
N CYS A 45 -6.52 -11.06 -3.02
CA CYS A 45 -5.38 -11.47 -2.20
C CYS A 45 -5.07 -10.46 -1.07
N PRO A 46 -4.34 -9.34 -1.30
CA PRO A 46 -3.99 -8.43 -0.22
C PRO A 46 -5.20 -7.67 0.37
N GLY A 47 -6.26 -7.41 -0.41
CA GLY A 47 -7.49 -6.80 0.09
C GLY A 47 -8.22 -7.67 1.12
N MET A 48 -8.39 -8.97 0.82
CA MET A 48 -8.96 -9.92 1.77
C MET A 48 -8.05 -10.16 2.99
N PHE A 49 -6.73 -10.18 2.81
CA PHE A 49 -5.78 -10.27 3.92
C PHE A 49 -5.91 -9.08 4.90
N ASN A 50 -6.03 -7.87 4.35
CA ASN A 50 -6.28 -6.66 5.13
C ASN A 50 -7.61 -6.71 5.87
N ALA A 51 -8.66 -7.24 5.22
CA ALA A 51 -9.96 -7.42 5.85
C ALA A 51 -9.90 -8.41 7.03
N ILE A 52 -9.18 -9.52 6.88
CA ILE A 52 -8.97 -10.50 7.96
C ILE A 52 -8.25 -9.85 9.14
N ASN A 53 -7.18 -9.10 8.88
CA ASN A 53 -6.44 -8.40 9.93
C ASN A 53 -7.28 -7.29 10.60
N GLY A 54 -8.12 -6.59 9.84
CA GLY A 54 -8.99 -5.54 10.34
C GLY A 54 -10.03 -6.03 11.37
N MET A 55 -10.35 -7.34 11.39
CA MET A 55 -11.20 -7.94 12.43
C MET A 55 -10.51 -8.06 13.80
N GLY A 56 -9.18 -7.84 13.86
CA GLY A 56 -8.37 -8.01 15.06
C GLY A 56 -8.06 -9.47 15.36
N ALA A 57 -6.80 -9.80 15.69
CA ALA A 57 -6.35 -11.19 15.92
C ALA A 57 -6.63 -12.14 14.73
N ALA A 58 -6.74 -11.61 13.50
CA ALA A 58 -7.23 -12.33 12.33
C ALA A 58 -8.62 -12.98 12.52
N GLY A 59 -9.42 -12.54 13.50
CA GLY A 59 -10.71 -13.12 13.88
C GLY A 59 -10.64 -14.35 14.81
N GLN A 60 -9.44 -14.78 15.21
CA GLN A 60 -9.22 -15.99 15.99
C GLN A 60 -9.37 -15.76 17.51
N VAL A 61 -9.54 -16.87 18.25
CA VAL A 61 -9.57 -16.88 19.72
C VAL A 61 -8.22 -16.45 20.30
N ASP A 62 -7.12 -16.83 19.66
CA ASP A 62 -5.76 -16.48 20.06
C ASP A 62 -5.17 -15.39 19.16
N ALA A 63 -5.00 -14.20 19.74
CA ALA A 63 -4.33 -13.07 19.09
C ALA A 63 -2.85 -13.35 18.80
N THR A 64 -2.21 -14.20 19.59
CA THR A 64 -0.80 -14.54 19.47
C THR A 64 -0.54 -15.35 18.20
N ALA A 65 -1.41 -16.33 17.89
CA ALA A 65 -1.35 -17.07 16.64
C ALA A 65 -1.46 -16.16 15.41
N GLY A 66 -2.44 -15.24 15.40
CA GLY A 66 -2.62 -14.26 14.33
C GLY A 66 -1.40 -13.35 14.17
N SER A 67 -0.89 -12.79 15.27
CA SER A 67 0.30 -11.93 15.24
C SER A 67 1.56 -12.70 14.81
N ASN A 68 1.75 -13.96 15.22
CA ASN A 68 2.87 -14.80 14.75
C ASN A 68 2.79 -15.10 13.24
N ALA A 69 1.60 -15.36 12.70
CA ALA A 69 1.40 -15.53 11.27
C ALA A 69 1.78 -14.26 10.49
N ASN A 70 1.40 -13.09 11.01
CA ASN A 70 1.80 -11.80 10.43
C ASN A 70 3.31 -11.58 10.51
N VAL A 71 3.98 -11.94 11.62
CA VAL A 71 5.45 -11.87 11.72
C VAL A 71 6.11 -12.69 10.62
N ALA A 72 5.68 -13.95 10.43
CA ALA A 72 6.23 -14.84 9.40
C ALA A 72 5.99 -14.29 7.98
N LEU A 73 4.78 -13.77 7.72
CA LEU A 73 4.41 -13.19 6.42
C LEU A 73 5.26 -11.96 6.09
N TYR A 74 5.32 -10.98 7.00
CA TYR A 74 6.06 -9.75 6.78
C TYR A 74 7.58 -9.97 6.75
N ALA A 75 8.11 -10.94 7.51
CA ALA A 75 9.51 -11.34 7.41
C ALA A 75 9.83 -11.92 6.02
N THR A 76 8.95 -12.78 5.50
CA THR A 76 9.05 -13.32 4.14
C THR A 76 8.99 -12.18 3.11
N PHE A 77 8.04 -11.26 3.22
CA PHE A 77 7.95 -10.11 2.33
C PHE A 77 9.19 -9.22 2.40
N ALA A 78 9.79 -9.00 3.57
CA ALA A 78 11.02 -8.22 3.70
C ALA A 78 12.19 -8.86 2.94
N SER A 79 12.36 -10.19 3.05
CA SER A 79 13.43 -10.92 2.36
C SER A 79 13.22 -10.99 0.85
N PHE A 80 11.99 -11.30 0.41
CA PHE A 80 11.69 -11.52 -1.00
C PHE A 80 11.44 -10.22 -1.78
N SER A 81 11.02 -9.12 -1.15
CA SER A 81 10.77 -7.84 -1.85
C SER A 81 12.03 -7.24 -2.47
N ILE A 82 13.20 -7.51 -1.89
CA ILE A 82 14.50 -7.02 -2.39
C ILE A 82 14.85 -7.69 -3.73
N ILE A 83 14.51 -8.98 -3.86
CA ILE A 83 14.79 -9.81 -5.05
C ILE A 83 13.57 -9.95 -5.97
N ALA A 84 12.41 -9.41 -5.58
CA ALA A 84 11.15 -9.54 -6.29
C ALA A 84 11.21 -8.97 -7.72
N GLY A 85 11.88 -7.83 -7.91
CA GLY A 85 12.10 -7.24 -9.23
C GLY A 85 12.90 -8.17 -10.14
N SER A 86 13.97 -8.77 -9.62
CA SER A 86 14.79 -9.73 -10.36
C SER A 86 14.03 -11.03 -10.70
N ILE A 87 13.24 -11.56 -9.76
CA ILE A 87 12.40 -12.75 -9.98
C ILE A 87 11.30 -12.47 -11.01
N HIS A 88 10.69 -11.29 -10.94
CA HIS A 88 9.67 -10.85 -11.89
C HIS A 88 10.20 -10.79 -13.32
N ASN A 89 11.43 -10.30 -13.49
CA ASN A 89 12.08 -10.19 -14.78
C ASN A 89 12.37 -11.56 -15.42
N VAL A 90 12.55 -12.63 -14.62
CA VAL A 90 12.83 -13.99 -15.10
C VAL A 90 11.56 -14.82 -15.31
N LEU A 91 10.63 -14.78 -14.35
CA LEU A 91 9.42 -15.61 -14.37
C LEU A 91 8.23 -14.96 -15.11
N GLY A 92 8.30 -13.66 -15.33
CA GLY A 92 7.25 -12.86 -15.95
C GLY A 92 6.03 -12.62 -15.05
N PRO A 93 5.22 -11.58 -15.33
CA PRO A 93 4.13 -11.11 -14.45
C PRO A 93 3.11 -12.17 -14.08
N ARG A 94 2.77 -13.07 -15.01
CA ARG A 94 1.75 -14.11 -14.79
C ARG A 94 2.14 -15.03 -13.64
N LEU A 95 3.36 -15.56 -13.68
CA LEU A 95 3.82 -16.56 -12.73
C LEU A 95 4.23 -15.88 -11.40
N THR A 96 4.81 -14.68 -11.44
CA THR A 96 5.17 -13.97 -10.21
C THR A 96 3.95 -13.45 -9.45
N LEU A 97 2.87 -13.04 -10.13
CA LEU A 97 1.61 -12.69 -9.47
C LEU A 97 0.91 -13.92 -8.90
N PHE A 98 0.90 -15.04 -9.64
CA PHE A 98 0.30 -16.29 -9.18
C PHE A 98 1.02 -16.89 -7.97
N LEU A 99 2.36 -16.84 -7.94
CA LEU A 99 3.16 -17.45 -6.89
C LEU A 99 3.37 -16.57 -5.65
N GLY A 100 3.19 -15.24 -5.73
CA GLY A 100 3.44 -14.39 -4.56
C GLY A 100 3.02 -12.92 -4.61
N GLY A 101 2.34 -12.44 -5.67
CA GLY A 101 1.87 -11.05 -5.74
C GLY A 101 2.95 -9.95 -5.73
N LEU A 102 4.23 -10.32 -5.74
CA LEU A 102 5.37 -9.43 -5.42
C LEU A 102 5.61 -8.24 -6.38
N PRO A 103 5.24 -8.24 -7.69
CA PRO A 103 5.58 -7.15 -8.60
C PRO A 103 4.36 -6.33 -9.09
N TYR A 104 3.32 -6.16 -8.28
CA TYR A 104 2.13 -5.40 -8.70
C TYR A 104 2.48 -3.95 -9.12
N GLY A 105 3.42 -3.30 -8.42
CA GLY A 105 3.82 -1.91 -8.69
C GLY A 105 4.43 -1.70 -10.08
N ALA A 106 5.23 -2.66 -10.57
CA ALA A 106 5.83 -2.58 -11.90
C ALA A 106 4.78 -2.69 -13.02
N ILE A 107 3.72 -3.47 -12.80
CA ILE A 107 2.64 -3.70 -13.77
C ILE A 107 1.71 -2.49 -13.87
N VAL A 108 1.33 -1.92 -12.72
CA VAL A 108 0.46 -0.73 -12.66
C VAL A 108 1.12 0.48 -13.35
N LEU A 109 2.44 0.59 -13.29
CA LEU A 109 3.20 1.70 -13.87
C LEU A 109 3.54 1.51 -15.36
N SER A 110 3.56 0.28 -15.88
CA SER A 110 4.02 -0.02 -17.26
C SER A 110 2.90 -0.12 -18.31
N TYR A 111 1.67 -0.45 -17.90
CA TYR A 111 0.51 -0.60 -18.80
C TYR A 111 -0.17 0.70 -19.28
N PRO A 112 -0.22 1.80 -18.49
CA PRO A 112 -0.79 3.07 -18.96
C PRO A 112 0.13 3.84 -19.91
N THR A 113 -0.46 4.71 -20.74
CA THR A 113 0.27 5.79 -21.45
C THR A 113 0.65 6.91 -20.46
N GLU A 114 1.64 7.75 -20.78
CA GLU A 114 2.10 8.84 -19.88
C GLU A 114 0.93 9.71 -19.36
N ASN A 115 -0.07 9.96 -20.20
CA ASN A 115 -1.23 10.78 -19.88
C ASN A 115 -2.33 10.04 -19.08
N GLU A 116 -2.20 8.73 -18.85
CA GLU A 116 -3.21 7.88 -18.19
C GLU A 116 -2.71 7.18 -16.92
N LYS A 117 -1.44 7.40 -16.52
CA LYS A 117 -0.81 6.77 -15.34
C LYS A 117 -1.64 6.93 -14.07
N GLY A 118 -2.11 8.15 -13.78
CA GLY A 118 -2.90 8.44 -12.59
C GLY A 118 -4.24 7.68 -12.56
N LYS A 119 -4.93 7.59 -13.70
CA LYS A 119 -6.21 6.87 -13.82
C LYS A 119 -6.04 5.38 -13.54
N PHE A 120 -4.97 4.77 -14.05
CA PHE A 120 -4.69 3.35 -13.89
C PHE A 120 -4.25 2.99 -12.46
N ILE A 121 -3.41 3.84 -11.85
CA ILE A 121 -3.00 3.71 -10.43
C ILE A 121 -4.22 3.84 -9.52
N SER A 122 -5.03 4.88 -9.71
CA SER A 122 -6.23 5.14 -8.91
C SER A 122 -7.26 4.01 -9.03
N THR A 123 -7.50 3.50 -10.25
CA THR A 123 -8.41 2.37 -10.48
C THR A 123 -7.96 1.11 -9.72
N CYS A 124 -6.67 0.76 -9.78
CA CYS A 124 -6.12 -0.37 -9.01
C CYS A 124 -6.27 -0.15 -7.50
N TRP A 125 -5.97 1.05 -7.01
CA TRP A 125 -6.03 1.38 -5.59
C TRP A 125 -7.46 1.34 -5.03
N VAL A 126 -8.43 1.81 -5.82
CA VAL A 126 -9.86 1.76 -5.48
C VAL A 126 -10.35 0.32 -5.43
N ILE A 127 -10.03 -0.50 -6.43
CA ILE A 127 -10.45 -1.92 -6.45
C ILE A 127 -9.78 -2.70 -5.30
N PHE A 128 -8.50 -2.43 -5.01
CA PHE A 128 -7.79 -3.01 -3.87
C PHE A 128 -8.48 -2.69 -2.53
N ASN A 129 -8.76 -1.41 -2.28
CA ASN A 129 -9.40 -0.98 -1.04
C ASN A 129 -10.87 -1.43 -0.92
N LEU A 130 -11.56 -1.59 -2.04
CA LEU A 130 -12.89 -2.21 -2.06
C LEU A 130 -12.83 -3.64 -1.48
N GLY A 131 -11.68 -4.33 -1.62
CA GLY A 131 -11.43 -5.62 -0.96
C GLY A 131 -11.45 -5.51 0.56
N GLY A 132 -10.79 -4.49 1.12
CA GLY A 132 -10.84 -4.19 2.54
C GLY A 132 -12.26 -3.84 3.01
N VAL A 133 -13.00 -3.03 2.25
CA VAL A 133 -14.38 -2.62 2.56
C VAL A 133 -15.35 -3.81 2.53
N ILE A 134 -15.39 -4.58 1.43
CA ILE A 134 -16.26 -5.75 1.30
C ILE A 134 -15.88 -6.81 2.32
N GLY A 135 -14.57 -7.05 2.49
CA GLY A 135 -14.11 -8.00 3.47
C GLY A 135 -14.42 -7.58 4.92
N ALA A 136 -14.53 -6.29 5.23
CA ALA A 136 -14.99 -5.84 6.55
C ALA A 136 -16.53 -5.88 6.69
N LEU A 137 -17.27 -5.74 5.59
CA LEU A 137 -18.73 -5.86 5.53
C LEU A 137 -19.22 -7.30 5.79
N VAL A 138 -18.55 -8.30 5.24
CA VAL A 138 -18.91 -9.72 5.40
C VAL A 138 -19.02 -10.13 6.88
N PRO A 139 -18.00 -9.96 7.73
CA PRO A 139 -18.08 -10.30 9.15
C PRO A 139 -19.07 -9.40 9.89
N PHE A 140 -19.23 -8.14 9.50
CA PHE A 140 -20.24 -7.25 10.10
C PHE A 140 -21.65 -7.79 9.90
N ILE A 141 -22.01 -8.17 8.66
CA ILE A 141 -23.34 -8.70 8.31
C ILE A 141 -23.55 -10.08 8.96
N LEU A 142 -22.59 -10.99 8.82
CA LEU A 142 -22.72 -12.35 9.32
C LEU A 142 -22.76 -12.43 10.84
N ASN A 143 -22.11 -11.49 11.55
CA ASN A 143 -22.13 -11.43 13.00
C ASN A 143 -23.12 -10.40 13.56
N TYR A 144 -23.97 -9.80 12.72
CA TYR A 144 -24.90 -8.75 13.15
C TYR A 144 -25.85 -9.23 14.27
N ASN A 145 -26.33 -10.47 14.14
CA ASN A 145 -27.22 -11.13 15.11
C ASN A 145 -26.51 -12.15 16.02
N SER A 146 -25.19 -12.31 15.88
CA SER A 146 -24.42 -13.29 16.64
C SER A 146 -23.95 -12.71 17.97
N VAL A 147 -24.16 -13.45 19.06
CA VAL A 147 -23.63 -13.15 20.41
C VAL A 147 -22.24 -13.79 20.61
N ALA A 148 -21.76 -14.58 19.64
CA ALA A 148 -20.47 -15.23 19.72
C ALA A 148 -19.32 -14.22 19.55
N GLY A 149 -18.30 -14.29 20.41
CA GLY A 149 -17.11 -13.43 20.36
C GLY A 149 -16.11 -13.76 19.24
N ASN A 150 -16.35 -14.83 18.47
CA ASN A 150 -15.46 -15.38 17.46
C ASN A 150 -16.05 -15.23 16.06
N VAL A 151 -15.17 -15.05 15.07
CA VAL A 151 -15.57 -15.09 13.66
C VAL A 151 -15.96 -16.53 13.29
N SER A 152 -17.07 -16.70 12.56
CA SER A 152 -17.53 -18.03 12.15
C SER A 152 -16.60 -18.66 11.11
N ASP A 153 -16.46 -19.99 11.15
CA ASP A 153 -15.71 -20.76 10.14
C ASP A 153 -16.20 -20.46 8.71
N ALA A 154 -17.51 -20.21 8.56
CA ALA A 154 -18.10 -19.81 7.28
C ALA A 154 -17.46 -18.53 6.71
N THR A 155 -17.12 -17.56 7.56
CA THR A 155 -16.45 -16.32 7.16
C THR A 155 -15.04 -16.60 6.62
N TYR A 156 -14.28 -17.47 7.28
CA TYR A 156 -12.96 -17.89 6.80
C TYR A 156 -13.02 -18.67 5.49
N ILE A 157 -14.01 -19.57 5.33
CA ILE A 157 -14.22 -20.31 4.09
C ILE A 157 -14.52 -19.33 2.94
N VAL A 158 -15.38 -18.34 3.15
CA VAL A 158 -15.68 -17.30 2.15
C VAL A 158 -14.41 -16.54 1.76
N PHE A 159 -13.59 -16.11 2.73
CA PHE A 159 -12.34 -15.45 2.41
C PHE A 159 -11.36 -16.34 1.64
N LEU A 160 -11.22 -17.61 2.04
CA LEU A 160 -10.32 -18.56 1.37
C LEU A 160 -10.75 -18.80 -0.08
N VAL A 161 -12.05 -18.98 -0.32
CA VAL A 161 -12.59 -19.09 -1.69
C VAL A 161 -12.29 -17.83 -2.48
N LEU A 162 -12.54 -16.63 -1.93
CA LEU A 162 -12.24 -15.36 -2.61
C LEU A 162 -10.74 -15.18 -2.91
N MET A 163 -9.87 -15.57 -1.98
CA MET A 163 -8.41 -15.54 -2.17
C MET A 163 -7.95 -16.50 -3.27
N VAL A 164 -8.41 -17.75 -3.27
CA VAL A 164 -8.07 -18.75 -4.31
C VAL A 164 -8.63 -18.30 -5.67
N SER A 165 -9.83 -17.73 -5.69
CA SER A 165 -10.43 -17.15 -6.89
C SER A 165 -9.56 -16.01 -7.43
N GLY A 166 -9.19 -15.05 -6.58
CA GLY A 166 -8.35 -13.90 -6.92
C GLY A 166 -6.97 -14.31 -7.42
N ALA A 167 -6.33 -15.28 -6.76
CA ALA A 167 -5.06 -15.84 -7.22
C ALA A 167 -5.21 -16.54 -8.58
N SER A 168 -6.28 -17.33 -8.78
CA SER A 168 -6.54 -17.99 -10.06
C SER A 168 -6.78 -16.99 -11.20
N MET A 169 -7.33 -15.81 -10.90
CA MET A 169 -7.53 -14.75 -11.88
C MET A 169 -6.22 -14.22 -12.47
N SER A 170 -5.09 -14.33 -11.75
CA SER A 170 -3.77 -13.92 -12.26
C SER A 170 -3.28 -14.79 -13.43
N LEU A 171 -3.77 -16.03 -13.54
CA LEU A 171 -3.45 -16.93 -14.66
C LEU A 171 -4.01 -16.41 -16.00
N PHE A 172 -5.07 -15.62 -15.96
CA PHE A 172 -5.70 -15.03 -17.16
C PHE A 172 -5.03 -13.73 -17.62
N MET A 173 -4.10 -13.17 -16.84
CA MET A 173 -3.35 -11.98 -17.25
C MET A 173 -2.52 -12.29 -18.49
N LYS A 174 -2.35 -11.31 -19.39
CA LYS A 174 -1.54 -11.47 -20.60
C LYS A 174 -0.10 -10.99 -20.39
N LYS A 175 0.84 -11.54 -21.17
CA LYS A 175 2.26 -11.10 -21.09
C LYS A 175 2.34 -9.62 -21.51
N PRO A 176 3.21 -8.80 -20.89
CA PRO A 176 3.31 -7.35 -21.17
C PRO A 176 3.47 -7.07 -22.66
N ASP A 177 4.34 -7.83 -23.32
CA ASP A 177 4.65 -7.69 -24.74
C ASP A 177 3.45 -7.95 -25.67
N SER A 178 2.38 -8.56 -25.15
CA SER A 178 1.16 -8.83 -25.93
C SER A 178 0.08 -7.77 -25.74
N ILE A 179 0.30 -6.79 -24.87
CA ILE A 179 -0.68 -5.75 -24.51
C ILE A 179 -0.50 -4.53 -25.39
N ILE A 180 -1.62 -4.03 -25.90
CA ILE A 180 -1.69 -2.77 -26.64
C ILE A 180 -2.29 -1.72 -25.71
N ARG A 181 -1.63 -0.56 -25.63
CA ARG A 181 -2.07 0.63 -24.91
C ARG A 181 -3.23 1.32 -25.63
N SER A 182 -3.86 2.29 -24.97
CA SER A 182 -5.01 3.05 -25.46
C SER A 182 -4.74 3.80 -26.77
N ASP A 183 -3.48 4.17 -27.01
CA ASP A 183 -2.98 4.87 -28.20
C ASP A 183 -2.59 3.92 -29.35
N ASN A 184 -2.92 2.62 -29.24
CA ASN A 184 -2.50 1.55 -30.13
C ASN A 184 -0.99 1.26 -30.16
N THR A 185 -0.20 1.83 -29.24
CA THR A 185 1.21 1.45 -29.07
C THR A 185 1.31 0.16 -28.27
N GLN A 186 2.36 -0.63 -28.52
CA GLN A 186 2.65 -1.81 -27.72
C GLN A 186 3.29 -1.37 -26.40
N VAL A 187 2.99 -2.06 -25.30
CA VAL A 187 3.70 -1.85 -24.04
C VAL A 187 5.16 -2.23 -24.24
N ASP A 188 6.02 -1.22 -24.34
CA ASP A 188 7.47 -1.42 -24.35
C ASP A 188 7.91 -1.69 -22.92
N TYR A 189 8.04 -2.97 -22.58
CA TYR A 189 8.57 -3.41 -21.30
C TYR A 189 10.09 -3.47 -21.46
N PRO A 190 10.88 -2.71 -20.67
CA PRO A 190 12.32 -2.67 -20.85
C PRO A 190 12.87 -4.10 -20.82
N LYS A 191 13.55 -4.50 -21.91
CA LYS A 191 14.21 -5.80 -22.01
C LYS A 191 15.08 -5.96 -20.77
N SER A 192 14.85 -7.07 -20.06
CA SER A 192 15.48 -7.42 -18.78
C SER A 192 16.94 -6.98 -18.72
N ALA A 193 17.28 -6.07 -17.80
CA ALA A 193 18.67 -5.89 -17.41
C ALA A 193 19.22 -7.24 -16.94
N SER A 194 20.50 -7.52 -17.19
CA SER A 194 21.10 -8.76 -16.70
C SER A 194 20.98 -8.81 -15.17
N VAL A 195 20.91 -10.01 -14.59
CA VAL A 195 20.86 -10.17 -13.12
C VAL A 195 22.00 -9.40 -12.43
N LYS A 196 23.16 -9.29 -13.08
CA LYS A 196 24.31 -8.51 -12.58
C LYS A 196 24.04 -7.01 -12.58
N ASP A 197 23.45 -6.48 -13.65
CA ASP A 197 23.10 -5.06 -13.75
C ASP A 197 22.00 -4.68 -12.77
N GLU A 198 21.08 -5.61 -12.49
CA GLU A 198 20.03 -5.39 -11.50
C GLU A 198 20.54 -5.43 -10.06
N ILE A 199 21.45 -6.36 -9.73
CA ILE A 199 22.12 -6.39 -8.42
C ILE A 199 22.94 -5.11 -8.21
N LYS A 200 23.66 -4.66 -9.24
CA LYS A 200 24.43 -3.42 -9.19
C LYS A 200 23.51 -2.20 -9.00
N GLY A 201 22.45 -2.10 -9.78
CA GLY A 201 21.49 -1.00 -9.67
C GLY A 201 20.75 -0.96 -8.33
N LEU A 202 20.43 -2.13 -7.76
CA LEU A 202 19.86 -2.23 -6.42
C LEU A 202 20.86 -1.79 -5.35
N TYR A 203 22.13 -2.19 -5.47
CA TYR A 203 23.20 -1.75 -4.56
C TYR A 203 23.35 -0.23 -4.60
N GLU A 204 23.38 0.37 -5.79
CA GLU A 204 23.43 1.84 -5.95
C GLU A 204 22.18 2.51 -5.34
N ALA A 205 21.00 1.93 -5.53
CA ALA A 205 19.74 2.45 -4.98
C ALA A 205 19.67 2.40 -3.43
N ILE A 206 20.27 1.38 -2.79
CA ILE A 206 20.33 1.28 -1.32
C ILE A 206 21.18 2.41 -0.72
N PHE A 207 22.28 2.77 -1.39
CA PHE A 207 23.19 3.81 -0.92
C PHE A 207 22.84 5.21 -1.45
N ASP A 208 21.74 5.36 -2.19
CA ASP A 208 21.23 6.67 -2.58
C ASP A 208 20.78 7.44 -1.33
N TRP A 209 21.37 8.63 -1.13
CA TRP A 209 21.07 9.48 0.02
C TRP A 209 19.58 9.79 0.18
N ARG A 210 18.82 9.86 -0.93
CA ARG A 210 17.38 10.10 -0.94
C ARG A 210 16.63 8.90 -0.38
N MET A 211 17.01 7.70 -0.83
CA MET A 211 16.44 6.45 -0.33
C MET A 211 16.76 6.26 1.16
N LEU A 212 18.00 6.55 1.58
CA LEU A 212 18.40 6.49 2.99
C LEU A 212 17.54 7.41 3.87
N CYS A 213 17.20 8.60 3.39
CA CYS A 213 16.27 9.50 4.08
C CYS A 213 14.83 8.97 4.13
N LEU A 214 14.42 8.11 3.18
CA LEU A 214 13.09 7.49 3.18
C LEU A 214 13.02 6.20 4.00
N ILE A 215 14.13 5.65 4.49
CA ILE A 215 14.11 4.43 5.32
C ILE A 215 13.22 4.58 6.57
N PRO A 216 13.33 5.66 7.39
CA PRO A 216 12.46 5.82 8.55
C PRO A 216 10.98 5.86 8.16
N ALA A 217 10.67 6.50 7.02
CA ALA A 217 9.30 6.58 6.53
C ALA A 217 8.77 5.22 6.04
N SER A 218 9.61 4.50 5.29
CA SER A 218 9.32 3.16 4.80
C SER A 218 9.05 2.22 5.97
N PHE A 219 9.92 2.23 6.97
CA PHE A 219 9.83 1.38 8.16
C PHE A 219 8.58 1.66 9.01
N ALA A 220 8.19 2.93 9.14
CA ALA A 220 6.97 3.31 9.86
C ALA A 220 5.67 2.91 9.12
N SER A 221 5.71 2.77 7.79
CA SER A 221 4.52 2.69 6.92
C SER A 221 3.63 1.44 7.08
N ASN A 222 3.97 0.48 7.94
CA ASN A 222 3.07 -0.62 8.35
C ASN A 222 3.14 -0.91 9.86
N PHE A 223 3.95 -0.13 10.60
CA PHE A 223 4.24 -0.42 11.99
C PHE A 223 2.99 -0.21 12.89
N PHE A 224 2.11 0.70 12.48
CA PHE A 224 0.92 1.05 13.25
C PHE A 224 -0.24 0.05 13.12
N TYR A 225 -0.19 -0.90 12.17
CA TYR A 225 -1.31 -1.83 11.97
C TYR A 225 -1.53 -2.76 13.17
N SER A 226 -0.47 -3.25 13.81
CA SER A 226 -0.63 -4.11 15.00
C SER A 226 -1.33 -3.36 16.13
N TYR A 227 -0.92 -2.12 16.39
CA TYR A 227 -1.56 -1.26 17.37
C TYR A 227 -3.02 -0.93 17.01
N GLN A 228 -3.29 -0.46 15.79
CA GLN A 228 -4.63 -0.07 15.38
C GLN A 228 -5.59 -1.27 15.41
N PHE A 229 -5.21 -2.40 14.81
CA PHE A 229 -6.09 -3.56 14.68
C PHE A 229 -6.21 -4.37 15.97
N ASN A 230 -5.12 -4.64 16.69
CA ASN A 230 -5.19 -5.44 17.92
C ASN A 230 -5.42 -4.59 19.18
N ALA A 231 -4.61 -3.55 19.40
CA ALA A 231 -4.69 -2.79 20.64
C ALA A 231 -5.94 -1.91 20.72
N VAL A 232 -6.35 -1.27 19.61
CA VAL A 232 -7.55 -0.41 19.61
C VAL A 232 -8.77 -1.21 19.17
N ASN A 233 -8.79 -1.74 17.94
CA ASN A 233 -10.01 -2.35 17.40
C ASN A 233 -10.40 -3.64 18.15
N ALA A 234 -9.46 -4.57 18.34
CA ALA A 234 -9.75 -5.87 18.95
C ALA A 234 -10.04 -5.81 20.46
N HIS A 235 -9.39 -4.92 21.18
CA HIS A 235 -9.52 -4.82 22.64
C HIS A 235 -10.77 -4.04 23.06
N MET A 236 -11.06 -2.93 22.38
CA MET A 236 -12.13 -2.02 22.79
C MET A 236 -13.52 -2.46 22.29
N PHE A 237 -13.62 -3.01 21.08
CA PHE A 237 -14.90 -3.09 20.37
C PHE A 237 -15.46 -4.51 20.23
N SER A 238 -16.79 -4.60 20.20
CA SER A 238 -17.52 -5.83 19.90
C SER A 238 -17.21 -6.34 18.48
N LEU A 239 -17.42 -7.63 18.20
CA LEU A 239 -17.13 -8.21 16.87
C LEU A 239 -17.86 -7.49 15.72
N ARG A 240 -19.14 -7.12 15.93
CA ARG A 240 -19.88 -6.34 14.94
C ARG A 240 -19.27 -4.97 14.73
N THR A 241 -18.89 -4.29 15.81
CA THR A 241 -18.29 -2.94 15.72
C THR A 241 -16.90 -2.98 15.09
N ARG A 242 -16.12 -4.04 15.31
CA ARG A 242 -14.83 -4.26 14.64
C ARG A 242 -14.96 -4.35 13.12
N GLY A 243 -15.95 -5.10 12.63
CA GLY A 243 -16.27 -5.16 11.21
C GLY A 243 -16.69 -3.80 10.65
N PHE A 244 -17.59 -3.09 11.34
CA PHE A 244 -18.02 -1.76 10.93
C PHE A 244 -16.88 -0.72 10.92
N ASN A 245 -16.03 -0.74 11.94
CA ASN A 245 -14.80 0.05 12.01
C ASN A 245 -13.86 -0.24 10.85
N GLY A 246 -13.73 -1.51 10.44
CA GLY A 246 -12.98 -1.88 9.23
C GLY A 246 -13.54 -1.21 7.98
N VAL A 247 -14.87 -1.21 7.79
CA VAL A 247 -15.53 -0.52 6.66
C VAL A 247 -15.21 0.97 6.65
N LEU A 248 -15.31 1.63 7.81
CA LEU A 248 -15.00 3.06 7.95
C LEU A 248 -13.51 3.34 7.69
N TYR A 249 -12.61 2.49 8.20
CA TYR A 249 -11.17 2.62 8.04
C TYR A 249 -10.76 2.56 6.56
N TRP A 250 -11.15 1.49 5.85
CA TRP A 250 -10.80 1.31 4.44
C TRP A 250 -11.54 2.31 3.54
N GLY A 251 -12.79 2.66 3.87
CA GLY A 251 -13.55 3.69 3.16
C GLY A 251 -12.88 5.06 3.26
N MET A 252 -12.39 5.44 4.45
CA MET A 252 -11.61 6.67 4.61
C MET A 252 -10.24 6.59 3.98
N GLN A 253 -9.62 5.41 3.91
CA GLN A 253 -8.37 5.24 3.18
C GLN A 253 -8.57 5.57 1.69
N MET A 254 -9.69 5.14 1.09
CA MET A 254 -10.05 5.50 -0.28
C MET A 254 -10.30 7.00 -0.45
N ALA A 255 -11.13 7.58 0.42
CA ALA A 255 -11.46 9.01 0.36
C ALA A 255 -10.22 9.88 0.58
N GLY A 256 -9.37 9.52 1.54
CA GLY A 256 -8.12 10.18 1.87
C GLY A 256 -7.12 10.13 0.72
N ALA A 257 -6.92 8.95 0.12
CA ALA A 257 -6.04 8.78 -1.04
C ALA A 257 -6.51 9.62 -2.23
N PHE A 258 -7.81 9.60 -2.53
CA PHE A 258 -8.39 10.38 -3.62
C PHE A 258 -8.27 11.88 -3.38
N ALA A 259 -8.65 12.36 -2.19
CA ALA A 259 -8.64 13.78 -1.88
C ALA A 259 -7.22 14.35 -1.79
N PHE A 260 -6.32 13.65 -1.09
CA PHE A 260 -4.95 14.09 -0.93
C PHE A 260 -4.17 14.01 -2.25
N GLY A 261 -4.31 12.91 -3.00
CA GLY A 261 -3.68 12.75 -4.32
C GLY A 261 -4.11 13.85 -5.29
N ASN A 262 -5.41 13.94 -5.58
CA ASN A 262 -5.90 14.83 -6.65
C ASN A 262 -5.85 16.32 -6.27
N TYR A 263 -6.23 16.69 -5.04
CA TYR A 263 -6.39 18.10 -4.67
C TYR A 263 -5.13 18.72 -4.05
N VAL A 264 -4.17 17.92 -3.59
CA VAL A 264 -2.92 18.41 -2.99
C VAL A 264 -1.72 18.07 -3.86
N MET A 265 -1.51 16.78 -4.15
CA MET A 265 -0.27 16.28 -4.76
C MET A 265 -0.23 16.45 -6.29
N ASP A 266 -1.38 16.41 -6.95
CA ASP A 266 -1.51 16.53 -8.42
C ASP A 266 -2.09 17.87 -8.88
N LYS A 267 -2.17 18.86 -7.98
CA LYS A 267 -2.68 20.19 -8.32
C LYS A 267 -1.73 20.91 -9.29
N GLU A 268 -2.06 20.91 -10.58
CA GLU A 268 -1.25 21.48 -11.68
C GLU A 268 -0.93 22.98 -11.49
N SER A 269 -1.80 23.72 -10.80
CA SER A 269 -1.60 25.14 -10.53
C SER A 269 -0.50 25.44 -9.50
N VAL A 270 0.16 24.42 -8.93
CA VAL A 270 1.15 24.56 -7.86
C VAL A 270 2.45 23.86 -8.24
N SER A 271 3.57 24.54 -8.02
CA SER A 271 4.90 24.01 -8.36
C SER A 271 5.22 22.71 -7.60
N ARG A 272 6.03 21.82 -8.18
CA ARG A 272 6.37 20.52 -7.59
C ARG A 272 6.98 20.67 -6.20
N ALA A 273 7.92 21.59 -6.03
CA ALA A 273 8.55 21.87 -4.74
C ALA A 273 7.55 22.36 -3.68
N THR A 274 6.55 23.15 -4.08
CA THR A 274 5.52 23.68 -3.18
C THR A 274 4.54 22.58 -2.77
N ARG A 275 4.09 21.75 -3.72
CA ARG A 275 3.25 20.57 -3.45
C ARG A 275 3.89 19.62 -2.45
N GLY A 276 5.19 19.32 -2.62
CA GLY A 276 5.93 18.48 -1.69
C GLY A 276 5.97 19.04 -0.26
N LYS A 277 6.13 20.36 -0.09
CA LYS A 277 6.15 21.03 1.23
C LYS A 277 4.76 21.09 1.87
N VAL A 278 3.73 21.44 1.09
CA VAL A 278 2.34 21.49 1.56
C VAL A 278 1.84 20.09 1.93
N GLY A 279 2.13 19.09 1.09
CA GLY A 279 1.82 17.68 1.37
C GLY A 279 2.49 17.20 2.66
N LEU A 280 3.75 17.58 2.89
CA LEU A 280 4.46 17.25 4.14
C LEU A 280 3.78 17.88 5.36
N ALA A 281 3.41 19.16 5.26
CA ALA A 281 2.78 19.88 6.36
C ALA A 281 1.42 19.26 6.73
N ILE A 282 0.61 18.90 5.72
CA ILE A 282 -0.67 18.21 5.92
C ILE A 282 -0.45 16.83 6.54
N ALA A 283 0.46 16.02 5.99
CA ALA A 283 0.76 14.69 6.51
C ALA A 283 1.25 14.75 7.97
N THR A 284 2.14 15.70 8.29
CA THR A 284 2.65 15.92 9.65
C THR A 284 1.54 16.34 10.60
N GLY A 285 0.74 17.34 10.22
CA GLY A 285 -0.33 17.88 11.05
C GLY A 285 -1.41 16.83 11.37
N LEU A 286 -1.89 16.11 10.36
CA LEU A 286 -2.91 15.07 10.55
C LEU A 286 -2.36 13.87 11.33
N THR A 287 -1.10 13.48 11.09
CA THR A 287 -0.45 12.42 11.87
C THR A 287 -0.37 12.82 13.34
N CYS A 288 0.16 14.00 13.66
CA CYS A 288 0.23 14.49 15.04
C CYS A 288 -1.16 14.57 15.70
N LEU A 289 -2.16 15.10 14.99
CA LEU A 289 -3.54 15.14 15.49
C LEU A 289 -4.07 13.74 15.81
N SER A 290 -3.94 12.79 14.88
CA SER A 290 -4.45 11.43 15.05
C SER A 290 -3.82 10.70 16.24
N TRP A 291 -2.50 10.84 16.44
CA TRP A 291 -1.80 10.21 17.55
C TRP A 291 -2.07 10.89 18.88
N ILE A 292 -2.26 12.22 18.91
CA ILE A 292 -2.71 12.94 20.12
C ILE A 292 -4.09 12.44 20.55
N LEU A 293 -5.04 12.34 19.61
CA LEU A 293 -6.36 11.77 19.89
C LEU A 293 -6.26 10.30 20.31
N GLY A 294 -5.34 9.54 19.70
CA GLY A 294 -4.98 8.19 20.12
C GLY A 294 -4.52 8.09 21.56
N VAL A 295 -3.67 9.01 22.02
CA VAL A 295 -3.22 9.08 23.43
C VAL A 295 -4.40 9.33 24.36
N ILE A 296 -5.36 10.17 23.96
CA ILE A 296 -6.57 10.43 24.77
C ILE A 296 -7.37 9.13 24.94
N VAL A 297 -7.59 8.39 23.85
CA VAL A 297 -8.31 7.11 23.88
C VAL A 297 -7.54 6.04 24.66
N GLN A 298 -6.23 5.93 24.45
CA GLN A 298 -5.38 4.90 25.06
C GLN A 298 -5.19 5.06 26.57
N LYS A 299 -5.34 6.27 27.12
CA LYS A 299 -5.21 6.53 28.56
C LYS A 299 -6.29 5.82 29.39
N ASP A 300 -7.43 5.51 28.78
CA ASP A 300 -8.59 4.96 29.47
C ASP A 300 -8.57 3.42 29.54
N PHE A 301 -7.56 2.76 28.96
CA PHE A 301 -7.42 1.30 29.03
C PHE A 301 -5.97 0.82 28.93
N THR A 302 -5.70 -0.30 29.57
CA THR A 302 -4.43 -1.00 29.58
C THR A 302 -4.57 -2.40 28.98
N ARG A 303 -3.44 -3.10 28.80
CA ARG A 303 -3.44 -4.43 28.19
C ARG A 303 -4.05 -5.51 29.09
N ASP A 304 -3.97 -5.31 30.40
CA ASP A 304 -4.46 -6.25 31.42
C ASP A 304 -5.95 -6.06 31.71
N ASP A 305 -6.56 -4.98 31.20
CA ASP A 305 -7.98 -4.71 31.39
C ASP A 305 -8.85 -5.72 30.63
N PRO A 306 -10.03 -6.07 31.16
CA PRO A 306 -10.96 -6.93 30.45
C PRO A 306 -11.46 -6.24 29.17
N LYS A 307 -11.65 -7.04 28.11
CA LYS A 307 -12.17 -6.54 26.83
C LYS A 307 -13.47 -5.77 27.05
N GLN A 308 -13.50 -4.52 26.61
CA GLN A 308 -14.62 -3.61 26.87
C GLN A 308 -15.85 -3.93 26.01
N ASN A 309 -15.66 -4.59 24.85
CA ASN A 309 -16.70 -5.02 23.92
C ASN A 309 -17.71 -3.92 23.58
N ILE A 310 -17.24 -2.68 23.42
CA ILE A 310 -18.05 -1.51 23.10
C ILE A 310 -18.77 -1.73 21.78
N ASP A 311 -20.07 -1.44 21.78
CA ASP A 311 -20.86 -1.56 20.58
C ASP A 311 -21.13 -0.23 19.86
N PHE A 312 -21.18 -0.24 18.53
CA PHE A 312 -21.52 0.93 17.71
C PHE A 312 -22.91 1.52 18.04
N THR A 313 -23.83 0.73 18.64
CA THR A 313 -25.12 1.24 19.13
C THR A 313 -24.99 2.08 20.40
N GLU A 314 -23.91 1.91 21.18
CA GLU A 314 -23.61 2.70 22.38
C GLU A 314 -22.93 4.03 22.00
N SER A 315 -23.67 4.91 21.32
CA SER A 315 -23.13 6.14 20.72
C SER A 315 -22.32 7.02 21.68
N SER A 316 -22.67 7.07 22.97
CA SER A 316 -21.95 7.85 23.99
C SER A 316 -20.53 7.34 24.28
N ARG A 317 -20.28 6.04 24.12
CA ARG A 317 -18.98 5.40 24.38
C ARG A 317 -18.21 5.08 23.11
N ALA A 318 -18.93 4.77 22.03
CA ALA A 318 -18.33 4.30 20.78
C ALA A 318 -17.90 5.45 19.85
N ALA A 319 -18.64 6.57 19.82
CA ALA A 319 -18.46 7.60 18.79
C ALA A 319 -17.04 8.17 18.74
N PHE A 320 -16.48 8.57 19.89
CA PHE A 320 -15.15 9.19 19.92
C PHE A 320 -14.03 8.20 19.52
N PRO A 321 -13.89 7.01 20.13
CA PRO A 321 -12.90 6.02 19.70
C PRO A 321 -13.05 5.60 18.23
N MET A 322 -14.29 5.49 17.71
CA MET A 322 -14.53 5.17 16.30
C MET A 322 -14.08 6.29 15.36
N ILE A 323 -14.27 7.56 15.73
CA ILE A 323 -13.77 8.70 14.95
C ILE A 323 -12.23 8.69 14.92
N VAL A 324 -11.57 8.40 16.04
CA VAL A 324 -10.11 8.28 16.08
C VAL A 324 -9.65 7.13 15.19
N TYR A 325 -10.34 6.00 15.22
CA TYR A 325 -10.04 4.85 14.36
C TYR A 325 -10.22 5.17 12.87
N LEU A 326 -11.26 5.93 12.52
CA LEU A 326 -11.50 6.45 11.18
C LEU A 326 -10.37 7.39 10.73
N LEU A 327 -9.88 8.26 11.62
CA LEU A 327 -8.74 9.14 11.35
C LEU A 327 -7.44 8.37 11.11
N TYR A 328 -7.24 7.22 11.77
CA TYR A 328 -6.09 6.36 11.48
C TYR A 328 -6.08 5.87 10.02
N GLY A 329 -7.23 5.47 9.48
CA GLY A 329 -7.34 5.07 8.07
C GLY A 329 -7.05 6.21 7.10
N LEU A 330 -7.48 7.44 7.45
CA LEU A 330 -7.16 8.65 6.69
C LEU A 330 -5.66 8.97 6.71
N VAL A 331 -5.03 8.92 7.89
CA VAL A 331 -3.60 9.20 8.04
C VAL A 331 -2.76 8.16 7.31
N ASP A 332 -3.13 6.89 7.37
CA ASP A 332 -2.48 5.82 6.62
C ASP A 332 -2.48 6.13 5.11
N ALA A 333 -3.65 6.46 4.54
CA ALA A 333 -3.74 6.84 3.13
C ALA A 333 -2.84 8.03 2.78
N ILE A 334 -2.88 9.10 3.58
CA ILE A 334 -2.11 10.32 3.30
C ILE A 334 -0.62 10.04 3.40
N TYR A 335 -0.20 9.32 4.43
CA TYR A 335 1.20 8.97 4.67
C TYR A 335 1.76 8.13 3.52
N GLN A 336 1.07 7.05 3.13
CA GLN A 336 1.51 6.19 2.03
C GLN A 336 1.54 6.97 0.71
N ASN A 337 0.47 7.70 0.36
CA ASN A 337 0.43 8.47 -0.88
C ASN A 337 1.55 9.52 -0.93
N TYR A 338 1.85 10.17 0.20
CA TYR A 338 2.92 11.15 0.27
C TYR A 338 4.29 10.51 -0.01
N VAL A 339 4.62 9.39 0.64
CA VAL A 339 5.91 8.71 0.41
C VAL A 339 6.03 8.23 -1.04
N TYR A 340 4.97 7.64 -1.59
CA TYR A 340 4.95 7.22 -3.01
C TYR A 340 5.14 8.39 -3.97
N TRP A 341 4.50 9.53 -3.71
CA TRP A 341 4.69 10.74 -4.51
C TRP A 341 6.12 11.26 -4.40
N VAL A 342 6.71 11.26 -3.20
CA VAL A 342 8.11 11.65 -3.01
C VAL A 342 9.02 10.75 -3.82
N ILE A 343 8.82 9.42 -3.77
CA ILE A 343 9.60 8.46 -4.57
C ILE A 343 9.48 8.77 -6.07
N GLY A 344 8.25 8.97 -6.55
CA GLY A 344 7.98 9.40 -7.93
C GLY A 344 8.57 10.76 -8.30
N ALA A 345 8.89 11.59 -7.31
CA ALA A 345 9.56 12.87 -7.50
C ALA A 345 11.08 12.79 -7.58
N MET A 346 11.69 11.66 -7.21
CA MET A 346 13.16 11.51 -7.16
C MET A 346 13.78 11.17 -8.51
N SER A 347 13.11 10.40 -9.36
CA SER A 347 13.64 9.97 -10.66
C SER A 347 12.54 9.97 -11.72
N ASN A 348 12.95 10.23 -12.96
CA ASN A 348 12.10 10.05 -14.14
C ASN A 348 12.41 8.73 -14.87
N ASP A 349 13.47 8.00 -14.45
CA ASP A 349 13.78 6.67 -14.98
C ASP A 349 12.87 5.63 -14.31
N PRO A 350 12.02 4.92 -15.08
CA PRO A 350 11.15 3.87 -14.56
C PRO A 350 11.89 2.74 -13.84
N MET A 351 13.13 2.43 -14.25
CA MET A 351 13.93 1.34 -13.68
C MET A 351 14.41 1.69 -12.27
N ASP A 352 14.86 2.93 -12.07
CA ASP A 352 15.26 3.42 -10.75
C ASP A 352 14.06 3.61 -9.82
N LEU A 353 12.94 4.10 -10.34
CA LEU A 353 11.69 4.18 -9.57
C LEU A 353 11.23 2.79 -9.09
N ALA A 354 11.30 1.77 -9.94
CA ALA A 354 10.95 0.41 -9.56
C ALA A 354 11.85 -0.11 -8.43
N ARG A 355 13.15 0.17 -8.46
CA ARG A 355 14.10 -0.17 -7.39
C ARG A 355 13.79 0.55 -6.09
N PHE A 356 13.52 1.86 -6.13
CA PHE A 356 13.14 2.61 -4.93
C PHE A 356 11.82 2.12 -4.31
N VAL A 357 10.81 1.80 -5.14
CA VAL A 357 9.55 1.21 -4.65
C VAL A 357 9.79 -0.18 -4.05
N GLY A 358 10.63 -1.01 -4.66
CA GLY A 358 11.01 -2.32 -4.12
C GLY A 358 11.68 -2.21 -2.76
N LEU A 359 12.65 -1.30 -2.61
CA LEU A 359 13.31 -1.02 -1.35
C LEU A 359 12.34 -0.47 -0.29
N TYR A 360 11.46 0.47 -0.67
CA TYR A 360 10.40 0.98 0.19
C TYR A 360 9.54 -0.16 0.74
N LYS A 361 9.08 -1.08 -0.12
CA LYS A 361 8.28 -2.25 0.30
C LYS A 361 9.05 -3.22 1.18
N ALA A 362 10.35 -3.40 0.95
CA ALA A 362 11.19 -4.25 1.78
C ALA A 362 11.31 -3.70 3.22
N PHE A 363 11.65 -2.42 3.37
CA PHE A 363 11.73 -1.77 4.68
C PHE A 363 10.36 -1.66 5.37
N GLN A 364 9.29 -1.39 4.62
CA GLN A 364 7.91 -1.41 5.11
C GLN A 364 7.54 -2.78 5.68
N SER A 365 7.92 -3.87 5.00
CA SER A 365 7.66 -5.23 5.47
C SER A 365 8.49 -5.57 6.70
N ALA A 366 9.77 -5.15 6.75
CA ALA A 366 10.62 -5.36 7.93
C ALA A 366 10.06 -4.65 9.18
N GLY A 367 9.60 -3.40 9.04
CA GLY A 367 8.94 -2.66 10.11
C GLY A 367 7.65 -3.33 10.57
N GLY A 368 6.82 -3.81 9.64
CA GLY A 368 5.63 -4.59 9.94
C GLY A 368 5.94 -5.84 10.77
N ALA A 369 6.93 -6.64 10.36
CA ALA A 369 7.32 -7.86 11.09
C ALA A 369 7.72 -7.57 12.54
N ILE A 370 8.47 -6.49 12.77
CA ILE A 370 8.88 -6.06 14.11
C ILE A 370 7.67 -5.59 14.92
N ALA A 371 6.77 -4.82 14.34
CA ALA A 371 5.57 -4.32 15.01
C ALA A 371 4.64 -5.46 15.49
N TRP A 372 4.41 -6.47 14.65
CA TRP A 372 3.64 -7.66 15.04
C TRP A 372 4.37 -8.48 16.10
N ARG A 373 5.71 -8.53 16.06
CA ARG A 373 6.50 -9.22 17.09
C ARG A 373 6.43 -8.51 18.45
N ILE A 374 6.45 -7.18 18.47
CA ILE A 374 6.27 -6.39 19.69
C ILE A 374 4.90 -6.69 20.33
N ASP A 375 3.87 -6.87 19.51
CA ASP A 375 2.54 -7.24 19.99
C ASP A 375 2.51 -8.67 20.59
N VAL A 376 3.21 -9.62 19.98
CA VAL A 376 3.40 -11.00 20.52
C VAL A 376 4.16 -11.01 21.84
N LEU A 377 5.13 -10.10 22.02
CA LEU A 377 5.91 -9.96 23.25
C LEU A 377 5.14 -9.25 24.38
N GLU A 378 3.85 -9.04 24.19
CA GLU A 378 2.93 -8.47 25.17
C GLU A 378 3.30 -7.06 25.67
N VAL A 379 4.03 -6.30 24.84
CA VAL A 379 4.41 -4.92 25.19
C VAL A 379 3.17 -4.05 25.38
N SER A 380 3.22 -3.16 26.38
CA SER A 380 2.09 -2.29 26.75
C SER A 380 1.60 -1.45 25.56
N TYR A 381 0.28 -1.26 25.47
CA TYR A 381 -0.34 -0.51 24.38
C TYR A 381 0.15 0.95 24.32
N MET A 382 0.41 1.59 25.46
CA MET A 382 0.98 2.93 25.50
C MET A 382 2.40 2.97 24.92
N THR A 383 3.25 1.98 25.22
CA THR A 383 4.58 1.87 24.62
C THR A 383 4.48 1.65 23.11
N GLN A 384 3.57 0.78 22.64
CA GLN A 384 3.35 0.59 21.21
C GLN A 384 2.92 1.89 20.51
N LEU A 385 2.02 2.66 21.12
CA LEU A 385 1.61 3.97 20.60
C LEU A 385 2.80 4.94 20.52
N ILE A 386 3.58 5.07 21.58
CA ILE A 386 4.73 6.00 21.64
C ILE A 386 5.78 5.64 20.59
N VAL A 387 6.07 4.34 20.41
CA VAL A 387 7.01 3.88 19.37
C VAL A 387 6.47 4.22 17.98
N ASN A 388 5.19 3.98 17.71
CA ASN A 388 4.57 4.34 16.43
C ASN A 388 4.67 5.84 16.14
N TRP A 389 4.25 6.66 17.11
CA TRP A 389 4.28 8.11 16.96
C TRP A 389 5.72 8.62 16.81
N GLY A 390 6.66 8.10 17.58
CA GLY A 390 8.08 8.44 17.50
C GLY A 390 8.70 8.10 16.15
N LEU A 391 8.46 6.90 15.62
CA LEU A 391 8.95 6.49 14.30
C LEU A 391 8.39 7.38 13.18
N MET A 392 7.09 7.67 13.21
CA MET A 392 6.47 8.57 12.23
C MET A 392 7.00 10.01 12.39
N ALA A 393 7.18 10.50 13.61
CA ALA A 393 7.71 11.84 13.87
C ALA A 393 9.14 12.00 13.35
N ILE A 394 9.99 10.98 13.55
CA ILE A 394 11.37 10.94 13.02
C ILE A 394 11.35 10.96 11.49
N SER A 395 10.36 10.32 10.85
CA SER A 395 10.29 10.26 9.38
C SER A 395 10.09 11.63 8.70
N PHE A 396 9.38 12.58 9.32
CA PHE A 396 9.06 13.86 8.70
C PHE A 396 10.28 14.75 8.41
N PRO A 397 11.23 14.96 9.35
CA PRO A 397 12.49 15.65 9.07
C PRO A 397 13.27 15.05 7.89
N PHE A 398 13.38 13.73 7.81
CA PHE A 398 14.10 13.10 6.70
C PHE A 398 13.38 13.26 5.37
N MET A 399 12.05 13.15 5.33
CA MET A 399 11.28 13.44 4.13
C MET A 399 11.43 14.90 3.69
N TYR A 400 11.50 15.85 4.64
CA TYR A 400 11.79 17.26 4.33
C TYR A 400 13.15 17.45 3.65
N LEU A 401 14.19 16.70 4.07
CA LEU A 401 15.53 16.78 3.47
C LEU A 401 15.54 16.38 1.98
N VAL A 402 14.67 15.46 1.59
CA VAL A 402 14.47 15.06 0.19
C VAL A 402 13.68 16.14 -0.55
N VAL A 403 12.55 16.54 0.01
CA VAL A 403 11.60 17.48 -0.62
C VAL A 403 12.19 18.87 -0.84
N ARG A 404 13.04 19.36 0.06
CA ARG A 404 13.69 20.67 -0.10
C ARG A 404 14.61 20.76 -1.31
N LYS A 405 15.08 19.62 -1.82
CA LYS A 405 15.94 19.53 -3.01
C LYS A 405 15.16 19.29 -4.31
N LEU A 406 13.84 19.16 -4.24
CA LEU A 406 13.02 19.08 -5.45
C LEU A 406 13.06 20.45 -6.15
N SER A 407 13.56 20.48 -7.38
CA SER A 407 13.44 21.62 -8.27
C SER A 407 12.05 21.61 -8.94
N ASN A 408 11.64 22.79 -9.41
CA ASN A 408 10.41 22.91 -10.20
C ASN A 408 10.59 22.33 -11.60
#